data_AF-A0A1D8TZK5-F1
#
_entry.id   AF-A0A1D8TZK5-F1
#
_cell.length_a   1.000
_cell.length_b   1.000
_cell.length_c   1.000
_cell.angle_alpha   90.00
_cell.angle_beta   90.00
_cell.angle_gamma   90.00
#
_symmetry.space_group_name_H-M   'P 1'
#
loop_
_entity.id
_entity.type
_entity.pdbx_description
1 polymer ?
#
loop_
_entity_poly.entity_id
_entity_poly.type
_entity_poly.pdbx_seq_one_letter_code
_entity_poly.pdbx_strand_id
1 'polypeptide(L)'
;MELSEKVKSTILDAAKKLTGHRKRAFMAKVSEDYLGGNARKTERVFGWNRTRVQLGLHEQRSGLICVDNHRAKGRKKSAKNLPNLKADIRALVDAQAQADPKLKSTFCVCTISARAVREALMSEKGYTDEELPTRQTMGEILNRLGYRLKKPKRQNL
;
A
#
# COMPACT_ATOMS: atom_id res chain seq x y z
N MET A 1 -32.21 29.09 2.52
CA MET A 1 -33.10 28.16 1.80
C MET A 1 -32.99 26.81 2.50
N GLU A 2 -34.07 26.32 3.10
CA GLU A 2 -34.09 24.98 3.67
C GLU A 2 -34.49 23.99 2.57
N LEU A 3 -33.61 23.03 2.26
CA LEU A 3 -33.96 21.92 1.36
C LEU A 3 -34.97 21.02 2.07
N SER A 4 -36.01 20.58 1.36
CA SER A 4 -36.92 19.57 1.89
C SER A 4 -36.20 18.23 2.08
N GLU A 5 -36.62 17.46 3.08
CA GLU A 5 -36.03 16.16 3.39
C GLU A 5 -36.09 15.17 2.21
N LYS A 6 -37.16 15.24 1.41
CA LYS A 6 -37.31 14.42 0.20
C LYS A 6 -36.26 14.77 -0.87
N VAL A 7 -35.90 16.04 -1.02
CA VAL A 7 -34.85 16.45 -1.96
C VAL A 7 -33.49 16.04 -1.42
N LYS A 8 -33.23 16.23 -0.12
CA LYS A 8 -31.98 15.78 0.50
C LYS A 8 -31.75 14.29 0.32
N SER A 9 -32.77 13.46 0.58
CA SER A 9 -32.65 12.01 0.44
C SER A 9 -32.36 11.58 -1.00
N THR A 10 -33.00 12.22 -1.98
CA THR A 10 -32.77 11.97 -3.41
C THR A 10 -31.34 12.32 -3.83
N ILE A 11 -30.83 13.47 -3.38
CA ILE A 11 -29.45 13.92 -3.64
C ILE A 11 -28.44 12.95 -3.00
N LEU A 12 -28.70 12.50 -1.78
CA LEU A 12 -27.85 11.54 -1.09
C LEU A 12 -27.81 10.18 -1.80
N ASP A 13 -28.96 9.71 -2.31
CA ASP A 13 -29.03 8.49 -3.11
C ASP A 13 -28.22 8.61 -4.42
N ALA A 14 -28.39 9.71 -5.15
CA ALA A 14 -27.59 9.99 -6.35
C ALA A 14 -26.09 10.01 -6.05
N ALA A 15 -25.67 10.67 -4.96
CA ALA A 15 -24.27 10.71 -4.55
C ALA A 15 -23.71 9.32 -4.22
N LYS A 16 -24.51 8.39 -3.69
CA LYS A 16 -24.08 7.01 -3.38
C LYS A 16 -23.76 6.22 -4.65
N LYS A 17 -24.48 6.48 -5.75
CA LYS A 17 -24.29 5.82 -7.05
C LYS A 17 -23.05 6.31 -7.82
N LEU A 18 -22.47 7.44 -7.41
CA LEU A 18 -21.28 8.02 -8.01
C LEU A 18 -20.00 7.64 -7.24
N THR A 19 -18.89 7.54 -7.96
CA THR A 19 -17.56 7.25 -7.41
C THR A 19 -16.49 8.23 -7.93
N GLY A 20 -15.35 8.29 -7.24
CA GLY A 20 -14.19 9.07 -7.66
C GLY A 20 -14.46 10.56 -7.89
N HIS A 21 -13.88 11.11 -8.97
CA HIS A 21 -14.00 12.52 -9.33
C HIS A 21 -15.43 12.92 -9.70
N ARG A 22 -16.22 12.02 -10.32
CA ARG A 22 -17.63 12.29 -10.68
C ARG A 22 -18.47 12.57 -9.44
N LYS A 23 -18.24 11.82 -8.36
CA LYS A 23 -18.88 12.08 -7.07
C LYS A 23 -18.50 13.45 -6.50
N ARG A 24 -17.23 13.83 -6.59
CA ARG A 24 -16.76 15.16 -6.13
C ARG A 24 -17.36 16.30 -6.94
N ALA A 25 -17.39 16.16 -8.26
CA ALA A 25 -18.02 17.15 -9.15
C ALA A 25 -19.51 17.31 -8.83
N PHE A 26 -20.24 16.20 -8.61
CA PHE A 26 -21.63 16.25 -8.17
C PHE A 26 -21.80 16.97 -6.83
N MET A 27 -20.96 16.65 -5.83
CA MET A 27 -21.02 17.31 -4.52
C MET A 27 -20.70 18.80 -4.61
N ALA A 28 -19.75 19.20 -5.46
CA ALA A 28 -19.40 20.59 -5.72
C ALA A 28 -20.58 21.34 -6.35
N LYS A 29 -21.19 20.76 -7.39
CA LYS A 29 -22.35 21.33 -8.06
C LYS A 29 -23.54 21.54 -7.11
N VAL A 30 -23.87 20.53 -6.31
CA VAL A 30 -24.91 20.63 -5.26
C VAL A 30 -24.55 21.70 -4.23
N SER A 31 -23.27 21.81 -3.85
CA SER A 31 -22.81 22.84 -2.92
C SER A 31 -23.00 24.25 -3.48
N GLU A 32 -22.66 24.48 -4.75
CA GLU A 32 -22.88 25.75 -5.43
C GLU A 32 -24.37 26.09 -5.55
N ASP A 33 -25.17 25.18 -6.10
CA ASP A 33 -26.56 25.44 -6.46
C ASP A 33 -27.45 25.67 -5.22
N TYR A 34 -27.18 24.97 -4.10
CA TYR A 34 -28.07 25.02 -2.93
C TYR A 34 -27.45 25.64 -1.67
N LEU A 35 -26.12 25.70 -1.58
CA LEU A 35 -25.40 26.07 -0.35
C LEU A 35 -24.33 27.14 -0.56
N GLY A 36 -24.34 27.81 -1.72
CA GLY A 36 -23.45 28.92 -2.06
C GLY A 36 -21.98 28.52 -2.15
N GLY A 37 -21.69 27.27 -2.52
CA GLY A 37 -20.33 26.73 -2.61
C GLY A 37 -19.64 26.58 -1.25
N ASN A 38 -20.39 26.60 -0.14
CA ASN A 38 -19.81 26.54 1.19
C ASN A 38 -19.70 25.10 1.69
N ALA A 39 -18.49 24.56 1.65
CA ALA A 39 -18.21 23.19 2.08
C ALA A 39 -18.60 22.87 3.53
N ARG A 40 -18.50 23.84 4.46
CA ARG A 40 -18.94 23.62 5.86
C ARG A 40 -20.46 23.50 5.96
N LYS A 41 -21.20 24.28 5.18
CA LYS A 41 -22.67 24.15 5.13
C LYS A 41 -23.06 22.81 4.49
N THR A 42 -22.36 22.40 3.43
CA THR A 42 -22.59 21.10 2.77
C THR A 42 -22.35 19.91 3.68
N GLU A 43 -21.30 19.96 4.50
CA GLU A 43 -21.04 18.94 5.52
C GLU A 43 -22.17 18.86 6.55
N ARG A 44 -22.65 20.01 7.06
CA ARG A 44 -23.77 20.04 8.02
C ARG A 44 -25.08 19.52 7.44
N VAL A 45 -25.38 19.81 6.17
CA VAL A 45 -26.67 19.47 5.55
C VAL A 45 -26.69 18.03 5.01
N PHE A 46 -25.58 17.56 4.42
CA PHE A 46 -25.53 16.27 3.73
C PHE A 46 -24.60 15.24 4.38
N GLY A 47 -23.85 15.61 5.42
CA GLY A 47 -22.86 14.72 6.05
C GLY A 47 -21.65 14.41 5.16
N TRP A 48 -21.44 15.16 4.08
CA TRP A 48 -20.30 14.95 3.19
C TRP A 48 -19.05 15.61 3.75
N ASN A 49 -17.93 14.87 3.75
CA ASN A 49 -16.65 15.37 4.22
C ASN A 49 -16.28 16.69 3.51
N ARG A 50 -16.10 17.77 4.29
CA ARG A 50 -15.82 19.12 3.77
C ARG A 50 -14.61 19.17 2.83
N THR A 51 -13.55 18.40 3.10
CA THR A 51 -12.32 18.41 2.31
C THR A 51 -12.58 17.86 0.90
N ARG A 52 -13.46 16.85 0.78
CA ARG A 52 -13.87 16.32 -0.53
C ARG A 52 -14.70 17.32 -1.33
N VAL A 53 -15.59 18.05 -0.66
CA VAL A 53 -16.39 19.11 -1.28
C VAL A 53 -15.49 20.27 -1.73
N GLN A 54 -14.55 20.71 -0.89
CA GLN A 54 -13.56 21.74 -1.23
C GLN A 54 -12.72 21.34 -2.44
N LEU A 55 -12.27 20.08 -2.49
CA LEU A 55 -11.54 19.56 -3.64
C LEU A 55 -12.40 19.62 -4.91
N GLY A 56 -13.64 19.14 -4.85
CA GLY A 56 -14.56 19.21 -6.00
C GLY A 56 -14.80 20.64 -6.49
N LEU A 57 -14.98 21.59 -5.57
CA LEU A 57 -15.15 23.01 -5.89
C LEU A 57 -13.87 23.61 -6.51
N HIS A 58 -12.70 23.19 -6.07
CA HIS A 58 -11.43 23.60 -6.66
C HIS A 58 -11.23 23.02 -8.06
N GLU A 59 -11.53 21.73 -8.24
CA GLU A 59 -11.51 21.05 -9.54
C GLU A 59 -12.44 21.75 -10.54
N GLN A 60 -13.64 22.12 -10.11
CA GLN A 60 -14.61 22.85 -10.93
C GLN A 60 -14.12 24.25 -11.31
N ARG A 61 -13.54 25.01 -10.37
CA ARG A 61 -12.99 26.35 -10.64
C ARG A 61 -11.75 26.33 -11.55
N SER A 62 -10.92 25.30 -11.43
CA SER A 62 -9.67 25.20 -12.19
C SER A 62 -9.83 24.49 -13.54
N GLY A 63 -10.93 23.76 -13.75
CA GLY A 63 -11.12 22.89 -14.92
C GLY A 63 -10.22 21.65 -14.91
N LEU A 64 -9.53 21.37 -13.81
CA LEU A 64 -8.60 20.25 -13.68
C LEU A 64 -9.16 19.18 -12.75
N ILE A 65 -8.92 17.91 -13.07
CA ILE A 65 -9.23 16.78 -12.18
C ILE A 65 -8.00 16.48 -11.32
N CYS A 66 -8.14 16.60 -10.01
CA CYS A 66 -7.09 16.23 -9.08
C CYS A 66 -7.04 14.70 -8.92
N VAL A 67 -5.89 14.14 -9.28
CA VAL A 67 -5.59 12.72 -9.15
C VAL A 67 -4.56 12.52 -8.04
N ASP A 68 -4.86 11.60 -7.12
CA ASP A 68 -3.93 11.22 -6.08
C ASP A 68 -2.69 10.53 -6.67
N ASN A 69 -1.50 11.03 -6.34
CA ASN A 69 -0.24 10.39 -6.71
C ASN A 69 0.11 9.22 -5.79
N HIS A 70 -0.72 8.17 -5.80
CA HIS A 70 -0.49 6.97 -4.98
C HIS A 70 0.85 6.29 -5.29
N ARG A 71 1.34 6.41 -6.53
CA ARG A 71 2.60 5.78 -6.97
C ARG A 71 3.84 6.41 -6.34
N ALA A 72 3.79 7.70 -6.02
CA ALA A 72 4.85 8.38 -5.30
C ALA A 72 4.78 8.18 -3.77
N LYS A 73 3.62 7.74 -3.25
CA LYS A 73 3.44 7.45 -1.82
C LYS A 73 4.01 6.06 -1.49
N GLY A 74 4.66 5.94 -0.33
CA GLY A 74 5.14 4.68 0.24
C GLY A 74 6.64 4.40 0.04
N ARG A 75 7.21 3.58 0.95
CA ARG A 75 8.62 3.16 0.88
C ARG A 75 8.80 2.19 -0.29
N LYS A 76 9.73 2.49 -1.20
CA LYS A 76 10.11 1.56 -2.28
C LYS A 76 10.65 0.25 -1.67
N LYS A 77 10.37 -0.89 -2.31
CA LYS A 77 10.92 -2.20 -1.88
C LYS A 77 12.44 -2.10 -1.81
N SER A 78 13.06 -2.62 -0.75
CA SER A 78 14.52 -2.62 -0.57
C SER A 78 15.28 -3.17 -1.78
N ALA A 79 14.75 -4.20 -2.44
CA ALA A 79 15.33 -4.75 -3.67
C ALA A 79 15.28 -3.82 -4.90
N LYS A 80 14.55 -2.69 -4.86
CA LYS A 80 14.67 -1.61 -5.86
C LYS A 80 15.81 -0.64 -5.53
N ASN A 81 16.19 -0.54 -4.27
CA ASN A 81 17.27 0.32 -3.80
C ASN A 81 18.61 -0.43 -3.86
N LEU A 82 18.59 -1.76 -3.70
CA LEU A 82 19.75 -2.64 -3.78
C LEU A 82 19.53 -3.64 -4.94
N PRO A 83 19.98 -3.32 -6.17
CA PRO A 83 19.70 -4.14 -7.35
C PRO A 83 20.30 -5.56 -7.25
N ASN A 84 21.47 -5.69 -6.61
CA ASN A 84 22.20 -6.96 -6.50
C ASN A 84 21.71 -7.84 -5.34
N LEU A 85 20.98 -7.27 -4.37
CA LEU A 85 20.57 -7.96 -3.14
C LEU A 85 19.87 -9.30 -3.39
N LYS A 86 19.06 -9.40 -4.45
CA LYS A 86 18.38 -10.67 -4.79
C LYS A 86 19.36 -11.74 -5.26
N ALA A 87 20.35 -11.37 -6.07
CA ALA A 87 21.34 -12.30 -6.58
C ALA A 87 22.25 -12.76 -5.45
N ASP A 88 22.64 -11.86 -4.56
CA ASP A 88 23.46 -12.19 -3.39
C ASP A 88 22.73 -13.08 -2.39
N ILE A 89 21.44 -12.83 -2.14
CA ILE A 89 20.62 -13.73 -1.32
C ILE A 89 20.54 -15.13 -1.94
N ARG A 90 20.36 -15.24 -3.25
CA ARG A 90 20.32 -16.55 -3.94
C ARG A 90 21.64 -17.29 -3.78
N ALA A 91 22.76 -16.61 -4.02
CA ALA A 91 24.09 -17.21 -3.88
C ALA A 91 24.34 -17.78 -2.47
N LEU A 92 23.83 -17.12 -1.42
CA LEU A 92 23.96 -17.59 -0.03
C LEU A 92 22.99 -18.72 0.32
N VAL A 93 21.78 -18.68 -0.22
CA VAL A 93 20.68 -19.56 0.22
C VAL A 93 20.57 -20.83 -0.64
N ASP A 94 20.91 -20.78 -1.92
CA ASP A 94 20.68 -21.88 -2.87
C ASP A 94 21.43 -23.17 -2.47
N ALA A 95 22.63 -23.06 -1.90
CA ALA A 95 23.38 -24.22 -1.40
C ALA A 95 22.68 -24.94 -0.24
N GLN A 96 21.81 -24.25 0.50
CA GLN A 96 21.08 -24.78 1.66
C GLN A 96 19.59 -24.96 1.38
N ALA A 97 19.14 -24.66 0.16
CA ALA A 97 17.77 -24.77 -0.27
C ALA A 97 17.48 -26.21 -0.72
N GLN A 98 16.45 -26.81 -0.15
CA GLN A 98 15.95 -28.12 -0.55
C GLN A 98 14.53 -27.99 -1.09
N ALA A 99 14.17 -28.79 -2.10
CA ALA A 99 12.76 -28.88 -2.52
C ALA A 99 11.85 -29.23 -1.33
N ASP A 100 10.60 -28.79 -1.34
CA ASP A 100 9.66 -29.16 -0.28
C ASP A 100 9.59 -30.69 -0.17
N PRO A 101 9.96 -31.30 0.98
CA PRO A 101 9.99 -32.76 1.11
C PRO A 101 8.63 -33.43 0.87
N LYS A 102 7.52 -32.70 1.02
CA LYS A 102 6.17 -33.20 0.74
C LYS A 102 5.72 -32.97 -0.71
N LEU A 103 6.53 -32.26 -1.51
CA LEU A 103 6.23 -31.84 -2.89
C LEU A 103 4.87 -31.16 -3.06
N LYS A 104 4.31 -30.58 -1.99
CA LYS A 104 3.00 -29.91 -2.00
C LYS A 104 3.11 -28.46 -2.49
N SER A 105 4.32 -28.00 -2.74
CA SER A 105 4.61 -26.60 -2.98
C SER A 105 5.82 -26.41 -3.88
N THR A 106 5.81 -25.34 -4.67
CA THR A 106 6.94 -24.90 -5.50
C THR A 106 8.01 -24.13 -4.71
N PHE A 107 7.77 -23.86 -3.42
CA PHE A 107 8.74 -23.21 -2.54
C PHE A 107 9.87 -24.16 -2.14
N CYS A 108 11.11 -23.67 -2.17
CA CYS A 108 12.25 -24.35 -1.56
C CYS A 108 12.24 -24.11 -0.05
N VAL A 109 12.47 -25.16 0.71
CA VAL A 109 12.65 -25.09 2.15
C VAL A 109 14.10 -24.78 2.46
N CYS A 110 14.33 -23.77 3.30
CA CYS A 110 15.67 -23.45 3.80
C CYS A 110 15.68 -23.56 5.32
N THR A 111 16.77 -24.11 5.88
CA THR A 111 17.03 -24.18 7.33
C THR A 111 17.65 -22.90 7.89
N ILE A 112 18.24 -22.08 7.02
CA ILE A 112 18.81 -20.78 7.40
C ILE A 112 17.72 -19.79 7.81
N SER A 113 17.97 -19.04 8.87
CA SER A 113 17.05 -18.01 9.35
C SER A 113 17.26 -16.68 8.60
N ALA A 114 16.23 -15.84 8.52
CA ALA A 114 16.36 -14.49 7.95
C ALA A 114 17.41 -13.62 8.66
N ARG A 115 17.71 -13.90 9.94
CA ARG A 115 18.79 -13.22 10.68
C ARG A 115 20.17 -13.68 10.17
N ALA A 116 20.36 -14.99 10.04
CA ALA A 116 21.61 -15.57 9.55
C ALA A 116 21.89 -15.14 8.10
N VAL A 117 20.87 -15.05 7.23
CA VAL A 117 21.04 -14.49 5.88
C VAL A 117 21.50 -13.03 5.93
N ARG A 118 20.95 -12.23 6.85
CA ARG A 118 21.35 -10.83 7.01
C ARG A 118 22.79 -10.70 7.49
N GLU A 119 23.20 -11.51 8.47
CA GLU A 119 24.58 -11.56 8.97
C GLU A 119 25.56 -12.02 7.87
N ALA A 120 25.20 -13.04 7.09
CA ALA A 120 25.99 -13.54 5.96
C ALA A 120 26.14 -12.48 4.84
N LEU A 121 25.10 -11.69 4.56
CA LEU A 121 25.20 -10.56 3.63
C LEU A 121 26.19 -9.50 4.12
N MET A 122 26.30 -9.27 5.43
CA MET A 122 27.31 -8.35 5.96
C MET A 122 28.72 -8.95 5.87
N SER A 123 28.89 -10.22 6.28
CA SER A 123 30.22 -10.85 6.35
C SER A 123 30.81 -11.25 4.99
N GLU A 124 30.00 -11.78 4.08
CA GLU A 124 30.48 -12.34 2.80
C GLU A 124 30.32 -11.36 1.63
N LYS A 125 29.38 -10.42 1.72
CA LYS A 125 29.06 -9.48 0.64
C LYS A 125 29.34 -8.02 0.99
N GLY A 126 29.75 -7.74 2.23
CA GLY A 126 30.23 -6.43 2.65
C GLY A 126 29.15 -5.36 2.81
N TYR A 127 27.87 -5.74 2.89
CA TYR A 127 26.79 -4.78 3.13
C TYR A 127 26.86 -4.19 4.54
N THR A 128 26.48 -2.92 4.70
CA THR A 128 26.38 -2.31 6.04
C THR A 128 25.03 -2.59 6.70
N ASP A 129 24.95 -2.37 8.02
CA ASP A 129 23.73 -2.61 8.79
C ASP A 129 22.58 -1.69 8.31
N GLU A 130 22.91 -0.45 7.94
CA GLU A 130 22.00 0.61 7.52
C GLU A 130 21.43 0.37 6.11
N GLU A 131 22.22 -0.26 5.25
CA GLU A 131 21.80 -0.62 3.89
C GLU A 131 20.81 -1.78 3.89
N LEU A 132 21.03 -2.74 4.80
CA LEU A 132 20.23 -3.95 4.83
C LEU A 132 18.85 -3.73 5.45
N PRO A 133 17.80 -4.32 4.84
CA PRO A 133 16.48 -4.28 5.42
C PRO A 133 16.45 -5.02 6.77
N THR A 134 15.46 -4.69 7.60
CA THR A 134 15.27 -5.35 8.90
C THR A 134 15.04 -6.85 8.72
N ARG A 135 15.24 -7.62 9.79
CA ARG A 135 15.02 -9.09 9.81
C ARG A 135 13.63 -9.49 9.30
N GLN A 136 12.58 -8.73 9.61
CA GLN A 136 11.22 -9.01 9.15
C GLN A 136 11.11 -8.81 7.62
N THR A 137 11.60 -7.68 7.12
CA THR A 137 11.62 -7.40 5.68
C THR A 137 12.51 -8.39 4.92
N MET A 138 13.61 -8.84 5.50
CA MET A 138 14.44 -9.91 4.93
C MET A 138 13.66 -11.23 4.78
N GLY A 139 12.87 -11.61 5.78
CA GLY A 139 11.97 -12.76 5.70
C GLY A 139 10.93 -12.63 4.58
N GLU A 140 10.36 -11.43 4.38
CA GLU A 140 9.46 -11.18 3.24
C GLU A 140 10.16 -11.28 1.88
N ILE A 141 11.41 -10.82 1.78
CA ILE A 141 12.21 -10.94 0.55
C ILE A 141 12.44 -12.42 0.23
N LEU A 142 12.85 -13.21 1.23
CA LEU A 142 13.06 -14.65 1.09
C LEU A 142 11.77 -15.36 0.63
N ASN A 143 10.63 -15.05 1.27
CA ASN A 143 9.34 -15.59 0.85
C ASN A 143 8.99 -15.22 -0.61
N ARG A 144 9.23 -13.97 -1.03
CA ARG A 144 8.99 -13.54 -2.43
C ARG A 144 9.94 -14.20 -3.43
N LEU A 145 11.14 -14.58 -3.00
CA LEU A 145 12.14 -15.27 -3.82
C LEU A 145 11.87 -16.77 -3.95
N GLY A 146 10.90 -17.32 -3.22
CA GLY A 146 10.59 -18.75 -3.28
C GLY A 146 11.17 -19.56 -2.13
N TYR A 147 11.70 -18.94 -1.08
CA TYR A 147 12.25 -19.64 0.08
C TYR A 147 11.29 -19.62 1.26
N ARG A 148 10.93 -20.80 1.75
CA ARG A 148 10.15 -20.98 2.97
C ARG A 148 11.08 -21.32 4.13
N LEU A 149 11.17 -20.40 5.09
CA LEU A 149 11.98 -20.56 6.28
C LEU A 149 11.35 -21.64 7.18
N LYS A 150 12.03 -22.79 7.36
CA LYS A 150 11.66 -23.74 8.41
C LYS A 150 12.30 -23.31 9.72
N LYS A 151 11.60 -23.55 10.83
CA LYS A 151 12.25 -23.45 12.14
C LYS A 151 13.37 -24.50 12.18
N PRO A 152 14.62 -24.12 12.52
CA PRO A 152 15.68 -25.11 12.69
C PRO A 152 15.24 -26.10 13.77
N LYS A 153 15.40 -27.41 13.50
CA LYS A 153 15.24 -28.43 14.53
C LYS A 153 16.35 -28.21 15.55
N ARG A 154 16.02 -28.10 16.84
CA ARG A 154 17.03 -28.17 17.89
C ARG A 154 17.67 -29.56 17.81
N GLN A 155 18.97 -29.64 17.60
CA GLN A 155 19.71 -30.87 17.87
C GLN A 155 19.73 -31.01 19.39
N ASN A 156 19.10 -32.06 19.90
CA ASN A 156 19.29 -32.44 21.28
C ASN A 156 20.70 -33.04 21.35
N LEU A 157 21.64 -32.28 21.92
CA LEU A 157 22.94 -32.77 22.36
C LEU A 157 22.76 -33.50 23.69
#